data_AF-A0A2M7N1Z6-F1
#
_entry.id   AF-A0A2M7N1Z6-F1
#
_cell.length_a   1.000
_cell.length_b   1.000
_cell.length_c   1.000
_cell.angle_alpha   90.00
_cell.angle_beta   90.00
_cell.angle_gamma   90.00
#
_symmetry.space_group_name_H-M   'P 1'
#
loop_
_entity.id
_entity.type
_entity.pdbx_description
1 polymer ?
#
loop_
_entity_poly.entity_id
_entity_poly.type
_entity_poly.pdbx_seq_one_letter_code
_entity_poly.pdbx_strand_id
1 'polypeptide(L)' 'KWFKPQDIVETFGAKAVDIIKNNRVVIDVKGNKIRIIAKYQFPSARLYIKWIGTHAEYDKLKKNNQQYDIDLFK' A
#
# COMPACT_ATOMS: atom_id res chain seq x y z
N LYS A 1 11.04 -9.37 -10.48
CA LYS A 1 10.70 -10.14 -9.25
C LYS A 1 10.97 -9.24 -8.05
N TRP A 2 10.15 -9.31 -6.99
CA TRP A 2 10.34 -8.47 -5.80
C TRP A 2 10.95 -9.28 -4.65
N PHE A 3 12.02 -8.75 -4.08
CA PHE A 3 12.77 -9.31 -2.95
C PHE A 3 12.87 -8.31 -1.78
N LYS A 4 12.73 -7.02 -2.06
CA LYS A 4 12.73 -5.92 -1.08
C LYS A 4 11.65 -4.89 -1.42
N PRO A 5 11.22 -4.05 -0.46
CA PRO A 5 10.21 -3.03 -0.70
C PRO A 5 10.57 -2.06 -1.84
N GLN A 6 11.86 -1.78 -2.02
CA GLN A 6 12.36 -0.91 -3.10
C GLN A 6 11.98 -1.43 -4.49
N ASP A 7 11.89 -2.75 -4.70
CA ASP A 7 11.54 -3.31 -6.00
C ASP A 7 10.08 -3.00 -6.38
N ILE A 8 9.20 -2.79 -5.38
CA ILE A 8 7.82 -2.32 -5.59
C ILE A 8 7.85 -0.87 -6.09
N VAL A 9 8.67 -0.03 -5.45
CA VAL A 9 8.85 1.38 -5.82
C VAL A 9 9.39 1.50 -7.25
N GLU A 10 10.36 0.66 -7.63
CA GLU A 10 10.90 0.63 -9.00
C GLU A 10 9.85 0.17 -10.03
N THR A 11 8.90 -0.67 -9.65
CA THR A 11 7.87 -1.20 -10.56
C THR A 11 6.77 -0.19 -10.87
N PHE A 12 6.27 0.53 -9.87
CA PHE A 12 5.16 1.48 -10.05
C PHE A 12 5.62 2.95 -10.11
N GLY A 13 6.90 3.21 -9.81
CA GLY A 13 7.49 4.54 -9.78
C GLY A 13 7.40 5.20 -8.40
N ALA A 14 8.46 5.94 -8.04
CA ALA A 14 8.61 6.56 -6.73
C ALA A 14 7.55 7.59 -6.35
N LYS A 15 6.77 8.10 -7.33
CA LYS A 15 5.68 9.05 -7.08
C LYS A 15 4.35 8.37 -6.74
N ALA A 16 4.22 7.08 -7.00
CA ALA A 16 2.97 6.33 -6.86
C ALA A 16 3.01 5.29 -5.73
N VAL A 17 4.12 5.23 -4.97
CA VAL A 17 4.35 4.21 -3.96
C VAL A 17 4.89 4.84 -2.69
N ASP A 18 4.17 4.63 -1.58
CA ASP A 18 4.64 4.96 -0.25
C ASP A 18 4.88 3.66 0.54
N ILE A 19 6.12 3.40 0.94
CA ILE A 19 6.43 2.37 1.93
C ILE A 19 6.13 2.94 3.31
N ILE A 20 5.25 2.26 4.05
CA ILE A 20 4.81 2.68 5.39
C ILE A 20 5.14 1.61 6.43
N LYS A 21 4.98 1.95 7.72
CA LYS A 21 5.24 1.03 8.84
C LYS A 21 4.39 -0.25 8.75
N ASN A 22 4.76 -1.26 9.54
CA ASN A 22 4.08 -2.56 9.64
C ASN A 22 4.13 -3.42 8.36
N ASN A 23 5.22 -3.32 7.59
CA ASN A 23 5.42 -4.05 6.34
C ASN A 23 4.31 -3.79 5.32
N ARG A 24 3.87 -2.53 5.23
CA ARG A 24 2.78 -2.11 4.35
C ARG A 24 3.27 -1.14 3.28
N VAL A 25 2.57 -1.15 2.17
CA VAL A 25 2.75 -0.25 1.05
C VAL A 25 1.41 0.36 0.66
N VAL A 26 1.45 1.63 0.27
CA VAL A 26 0.33 2.34 -0.33
C VAL A 26 0.67 2.58 -1.79
N ILE A 27 -0.23 2.17 -2.68
CA ILE A 27 -0.05 2.30 -4.13
C ILE A 27 -1.16 3.17 -4.71
N ASP A 28 -0.76 4.18 -5.47
CA ASP A 28 -1.63 5.07 -6.21
C ASP A 28 -2.03 4.42 -7.53
N VAL A 29 -3.34 4.29 -7.78
CA VAL A 29 -3.85 3.69 -9.03
C VAL A 29 -4.90 4.57 -9.68
N LYS A 30 -5.15 4.33 -10.98
CA LYS A 30 -6.13 5.07 -11.79
C LYS A 30 -5.88 6.59 -11.78
N GLY A 31 -4.64 7.00 -12.05
CA GLY A 31 -4.26 8.43 -12.12
C GLY A 31 -4.47 9.15 -10.79
N ASN A 32 -3.93 8.59 -9.71
CA ASN A 32 -3.99 9.15 -8.35
C ASN A 32 -5.39 9.18 -7.69
N LYS A 33 -6.41 8.55 -8.29
CA LYS A 33 -7.80 8.60 -7.78
C LYS A 33 -8.08 7.57 -6.69
N ILE A 34 -7.33 6.47 -6.69
CA ILE A 34 -7.54 5.32 -5.81
C ILE A 34 -6.22 5.01 -5.08
N ARG A 35 -6.35 4.50 -3.87
CA ARG A 35 -5.27 4.02 -3.00
C ARG A 35 -5.51 2.56 -2.67
N ILE A 36 -4.45 1.77 -2.74
CA ILE A 36 -4.44 0.38 -2.30
C ILE A 36 -3.47 0.28 -1.14
N ILE A 37 -3.95 -0.16 0.03
CA ILE A 37 -3.07 -0.54 1.15
C ILE A 37 -2.84 -2.04 1.03
N ALA A 38 -1.58 -2.45 0.95
CA ALA A 38 -1.21 -3.84 0.90
C ALA A 38 -0.10 -4.15 1.92
N LYS A 39 -0.12 -5.37 2.47
CA LYS A 39 0.97 -5.89 3.30
C LYS A 39 1.88 -6.75 2.43
N TYR A 40 3.17 -6.48 2.44
CA TYR A 40 4.16 -7.30 1.74
C TYR A 40 4.80 -8.32 2.68
N GLN A 41 5.17 -9.47 2.11
CA GLN A 41 5.95 -10.51 2.79
C GLN A 41 7.08 -10.98 1.87
N PHE A 42 8.28 -10.52 2.19
CA PHE A 42 9.54 -10.96 1.60
C PHE A 42 10.22 -12.00 2.49
N PRO A 43 11.01 -12.94 1.94
CA PRO A 43 11.42 -13.06 0.53
C PRO A 43 10.39 -13.77 -0.38
N SER A 44 9.27 -14.25 0.15
CA SER A 44 8.25 -14.98 -0.61
C SER A 44 7.54 -14.19 -1.71
N ALA A 45 7.87 -12.90 -1.89
CA ALA A 45 7.30 -11.98 -2.87
C ALA A 45 5.75 -11.94 -2.85
N ARG A 46 5.15 -12.08 -1.67
CA ARG A 46 3.68 -12.06 -1.52
C ARG A 46 3.20 -10.67 -1.16
N LEU A 47 2.09 -10.27 -1.78
CA LEU A 47 1.40 -9.02 -1.50
C LEU A 47 -0.06 -9.34 -1.15
N TYR A 48 -0.50 -8.88 0.02
CA TYR A 48 -1.86 -9.08 0.49
C TYR A 48 -2.57 -7.75 0.51
N ILE A 49 -3.62 -7.61 -0.29
CA ILE A 49 -4.46 -6.41 -0.27
C ILE A 49 -5.20 -6.36 1.07
N LYS A 50 -5.15 -5.22 1.74
CA LYS A 50 -5.78 -4.99 3.04
C LYS A 50 -6.92 -4.00 2.98
N TRP A 51 -6.86 -3.09 2.02
CA TRP A 51 -7.89 -2.09 1.79
C TRP A 51 -7.74 -1.46 0.40
N ILE A 52 -8.86 -1.07 -0.22
CA ILE A 52 -8.91 -0.29 -1.47
C ILE A 52 -9.95 0.81 -1.29
N GLY A 53 -9.64 2.02 -1.74
CA GLY A 53 -10.62 3.12 -1.75
C GLY A 53 -10.07 4.38 -2.40
N THR A 54 -10.85 5.45 -2.35
CA THR A 54 -10.50 6.76 -2.89
C THR A 54 -9.40 7.45 -2.08
N HIS A 55 -8.76 8.47 -2.67
CA HIS A 55 -7.83 9.35 -1.95
C HIS A 55 -8.47 9.95 -0.69
N ALA A 56 -9.71 10.43 -0.78
CA ALA A 56 -10.40 11.06 0.34
C ALA A 56 -10.69 10.07 1.49
N GLU A 57 -11.00 8.81 1.18
CA GLU A 57 -11.17 7.77 2.20
C GLU A 57 -9.83 7.38 2.84
N TYR A 58 -8.77 7.30 2.03
CA TYR A 58 -7.42 7.07 2.53
C TYR A 58 -6.97 8.20 3.48
N ASP A 59 -7.25 9.46 3.17
CA ASP A 59 -6.91 10.60 4.04
C ASP A 59 -7.58 10.48 5.42
N LYS A 60 -8.82 9.98 5.47
CA LYS A 60 -9.52 9.73 6.74
C LYS A 60 -8.83 8.62 7.54
N LEU A 61 -8.44 7.52 6.88
CA LEU A 61 -7.69 6.44 7.54
C LEU A 61 -6.34 6.93 8.07
N LYS A 62 -5.62 7.73 7.27
CA LYS A 62 -4.32 8.28 7.64
C LYS A 62 -4.41 9.19 8.87
N LYS A 63 -5.42 10.07 8.93
CA LYS A 63 -5.67 10.94 10.11
C LYS A 63 -5.86 10.14 11.41
N ASN A 64 -6.46 8.96 11.30
CA ASN A 64 -6.71 8.07 12.43
C ASN A 64 -5.62 7.02 12.62
N ASN A 65 -4.50 7.08 11.87
CA ASN A 65 -3.44 6.06 11.83
C ASN A 65 -3.92 4.64 11.44
N GLN A 66 -5.14 4.50 10.91
CA GLN A 66 -5.73 3.20 10.59
C GLN A 66 -5.05 2.52 9.39
N GLN A 67 -4.29 3.25 8.59
CA GLN A 67 -3.54 2.70 7.46
C GLN A 67 -2.56 1.58 7.85
N TYR A 68 -2.12 1.55 9.12
CA TYR A 68 -1.17 0.56 9.65
C TYR A 68 -1.82 -0.77 10.07
N ASP A 69 -3.14 -0.76 10.32
CA ASP A 69 -3.82 -1.87 10.99
C ASP A 69 -5.09 -2.32 10.28
N ILE A 70 -5.67 -1.50 9.39
CA ILE A 70 -6.88 -1.85 8.63
C ILE A 70 -6.68 -3.13 7.83
N ASP A 71 -7.68 -4.01 7.87
CA ASP A 71 -7.70 -5.27 7.14
C ASP A 71 -9.15 -5.65 6.85
N LEU A 72 -9.64 -5.31 5.65
CA LEU A 72 -11.00 -5.61 5.21
C LEU A 72 -11.15 -7.02 4.62
N PHE A 73 -10.03 -7.68 4.32
CA PHE A 73 -10.00 -8.95 3.58
C PHE A 73 -9.42 -10.08 4.46
N LYS A 74 -9.79 -10.08 5.75
CA LYS A 74 -9.39 -11.11 6.70
C LYS A 74 -9.94 -12.48 6.35
#